data_AF-A0A1D6EKS9-F1
#
_entry.id   AF-A0A1D6EKS9-F1
#
_cell.length_a   1.000
_cell.length_b   1.000
_cell.length_c   1.000
_cell.angle_alpha   90.00
_cell.angle_beta   90.00
_cell.angle_gamma   90.00
#
_symmetry.space_group_name_H-M   'P 1'
#
loop_
_entity.id
_entity.type
_entity.pdbx_description
1 polymer ?
#
loop_
_entity_poly.entity_id
_entity_poly.type
_entity_poly.pdbx_seq_one_letter_code
_entity_poly.pdbx_strand_id
1 'polypeptide(L)'
;MLSQQNPGGESAGTPPLYLGIDFGTSGARYALIDEHGAIHSEGKRAYCAPVGDAAGWASSWRAALFQLLADVPPAHRPSVSSISIDGTSATALIVDSETGELLGGPFLYNEGFPDALPAVESVAPANHTVCSPTSTLCKLVSWWAASGGAAAGAAVLMHQSDWLLWLLHGRPGGVSDYNSALKVGYDPELGAYPGWLTSQPYSRMLPAAVRPPGAPVAALRDDVRSQIF
;
A
#
# COMPACT_ATOMS: atom_id res chain seq x y z
N MET A 1 9.61 0.95 -2.58
CA MET A 1 10.41 1.01 -3.83
C MET A 1 10.75 -0.41 -4.26
N LEU A 2 10.67 -0.77 -5.54
CA LEU A 2 11.14 -2.07 -6.05
C LEU A 2 12.46 -1.86 -6.80
N SER A 3 13.48 -2.69 -6.57
CA SER A 3 14.81 -2.52 -7.17
C SER A 3 15.15 -3.71 -8.06
N GLN A 4 15.63 -3.42 -9.27
CA GLN A 4 16.30 -4.40 -10.13
C GLN A 4 17.77 -4.50 -9.71
N GLN A 5 18.24 -5.69 -9.32
CA GLN A 5 19.68 -5.94 -9.18
C GLN A 5 20.27 -6.32 -10.54
N ASN A 6 21.28 -5.58 -11.00
CA ASN A 6 22.15 -5.98 -12.10
C ASN A 6 23.44 -6.62 -11.54
N PRO A 7 23.83 -7.83 -11.96
CA PRO A 7 25.19 -8.32 -11.77
C PRO A 7 26.11 -7.60 -12.78
N GLY A 8 27.30 -7.22 -12.32
CA GLY A 8 28.21 -6.31 -13.01
C GLY A 8 28.48 -6.61 -14.49
N GLY A 9 28.46 -5.54 -15.29
CA GLY A 9 28.91 -5.49 -16.67
C GLY A 9 28.65 -4.09 -17.23
N GLU A 10 29.71 -3.32 -17.48
CA GLU A 10 29.66 -2.04 -18.20
C GLU A 10 29.19 -2.29 -19.65
N SER A 11 27.88 -2.31 -19.85
CA SER A 11 27.26 -1.89 -21.10
C SER A 11 26.98 -0.40 -20.95
N ALA A 12 27.20 0.40 -22.00
CA ALA A 12 26.68 1.76 -22.08
C ALA A 12 25.14 1.68 -22.15
N GLY A 13 24.53 1.35 -21.01
CA GLY A 13 23.11 1.12 -20.85
C GLY A 13 22.37 2.43 -20.89
N THR A 14 21.14 2.39 -21.39
CA THR A 14 20.19 3.49 -21.29
C THR A 14 20.11 3.94 -19.82
N PRO A 15 20.20 5.25 -19.52
CA PRO A 15 20.22 5.74 -18.15
C PRO A 15 18.97 5.28 -17.37
N PRO A 16 19.10 4.96 -16.07
CA PRO A 16 18.00 4.43 -15.28
C PRO A 16 16.89 5.48 -15.14
N LEU A 17 15.65 5.00 -15.20
CA LEU A 17 14.44 5.79 -14.96
C LEU A 17 13.69 5.27 -13.73
N TYR A 18 12.97 6.17 -13.08
CA TYR A 18 12.26 5.93 -11.82
C TYR A 18 10.79 6.30 -11.99
N LEU A 19 9.91 5.35 -11.70
CA LEU A 19 8.46 5.51 -11.85
C LEU A 19 7.82 5.78 -10.49
N GLY A 20 7.18 6.95 -10.34
CA GLY A 20 6.29 7.27 -9.24
C GLY A 20 4.83 7.16 -9.68
N ILE A 21 3.96 6.58 -8.85
CA ILE A 21 2.52 6.49 -9.11
C ILE A 21 1.73 6.97 -7.89
N ASP A 22 0.87 7.96 -8.10
CA ASP A 22 -0.01 8.56 -7.08
C ASP A 22 -1.43 8.00 -7.25
N PHE A 23 -1.95 7.32 -6.23
CA PHE A 23 -3.35 6.90 -6.14
C PHE A 23 -4.16 7.83 -5.25
N GLY A 24 -4.77 8.84 -5.87
CA GLY A 24 -5.63 9.80 -5.21
C GLY A 24 -7.07 9.33 -5.02
N THR A 25 -7.98 10.29 -4.84
CA THR A 25 -9.39 10.01 -4.50
C THR A 25 -10.26 9.65 -5.70
N SER A 26 -9.94 10.17 -6.89
CA SER A 26 -10.77 10.05 -8.10
C SER A 26 -10.04 9.43 -9.30
N GLY A 27 -8.74 9.22 -9.18
CA GLY A 27 -7.92 8.62 -10.22
C GLY A 27 -6.49 8.46 -9.76
N ALA A 28 -5.68 7.85 -10.62
CA ALA A 28 -4.26 7.66 -10.41
C ALA A 28 -3.44 8.36 -11.50
N ARG A 29 -2.20 8.72 -11.15
CA ARG A 29 -1.27 9.44 -12.02
C ARG A 29 0.10 8.77 -11.92
N TYR A 30 0.90 8.86 -12.98
CA TYR A 30 2.31 8.49 -12.91
C TYR A 30 3.20 9.61 -13.43
N ALA A 31 4.43 9.64 -12.92
CA ALA A 31 5.54 10.41 -13.47
C ALA A 31 6.77 9.49 -13.58
N LEU A 32 7.41 9.50 -14.75
CA LEU A 32 8.64 8.80 -15.03
C LEU A 32 9.78 9.81 -15.13
N ILE A 33 10.76 9.69 -14.23
CA ILE A 33 11.86 10.64 -14.11
C ILE A 33 13.22 9.97 -14.27
N ASP A 34 14.25 10.75 -14.62
CA ASP A 34 15.64 10.33 -14.48
C ASP A 34 16.22 10.74 -13.10
N GLU A 35 17.51 10.45 -12.89
CA GLU A 35 18.23 10.76 -11.65
C GLU A 35 18.34 12.27 -11.35
N HIS A 36 18.18 13.12 -12.36
CA HIS A 36 18.19 14.58 -12.21
C HIS A 36 16.78 15.15 -11.97
N GLY A 37 15.76 14.28 -11.93
CA GLY A 37 14.36 14.67 -11.74
C GLY A 37 13.70 15.22 -13.02
N ALA A 38 14.32 15.08 -14.19
CA ALA A 38 13.66 15.48 -15.43
C ALA A 38 12.56 14.48 -15.79
N ILE A 39 11.39 14.99 -16.17
CA ILE A 39 10.23 14.16 -16.53
C ILE A 39 10.38 13.68 -17.98
N HIS A 40 10.42 12.36 -18.17
CA HIS A 40 10.44 11.71 -19.49
C HIS A 40 9.05 11.35 -19.97
N SER A 41 8.13 11.04 -19.05
CA SER A 41 6.74 10.72 -19.37
C SER A 41 5.84 10.90 -18.15
N GLU A 42 4.59 11.28 -18.39
CA GLU A 42 3.55 11.37 -17.36
C GLU A 42 2.22 10.92 -17.93
N GLY A 43 1.33 10.46 -17.05
CA GLY A 43 0.01 9.99 -17.45
C GLY A 43 -0.98 9.98 -16.30
N LYS A 44 -2.26 9.89 -16.64
CA LYS A 44 -3.35 9.79 -15.66
C LYS A 44 -4.48 8.91 -16.15
N ARG A 45 -5.13 8.25 -15.20
CA ARG A 45 -6.32 7.41 -15.40
C ARG A 45 -7.34 7.74 -14.32
N ALA A 46 -8.57 8.05 -14.73
CA ALA A 46 -9.68 8.16 -13.79
C ALA A 46 -10.14 6.76 -13.36
N TYR A 47 -10.66 6.64 -12.14
CA TYR A 47 -11.27 5.37 -11.73
C TYR A 47 -12.63 5.20 -12.43
N CYS A 48 -12.88 4.01 -12.96
CA CYS A 48 -14.24 3.59 -13.26
C CYS A 48 -14.93 3.33 -11.92
N ALA A 49 -15.57 4.33 -11.33
CA ALA A 49 -16.17 4.20 -10.01
C ALA A 49 -17.24 3.09 -10.04
N PRO A 50 -17.19 2.11 -9.14
CA PRO A 50 -18.30 1.18 -8.95
C PRO A 50 -19.44 1.92 -8.27
N VAL A 51 -20.65 1.81 -8.80
CA VAL A 51 -21.83 2.31 -8.11
C VAL A 51 -22.17 1.34 -6.99
N GLY A 52 -21.79 1.67 -5.75
CA GLY A 52 -22.30 1.03 -4.54
C GLY A 52 -21.61 -0.24 -4.02
N ASP A 53 -20.43 -0.60 -4.52
CA ASP A 53 -19.68 -1.79 -4.05
C ASP A 53 -18.23 -1.46 -3.66
N ALA A 54 -17.87 -1.78 -2.42
CA ALA A 54 -16.51 -1.63 -1.89
C ALA A 54 -15.49 -2.49 -2.65
N ALA A 55 -15.83 -3.74 -3.00
CA ALA A 55 -14.94 -4.62 -3.77
C ALA A 55 -14.63 -4.05 -5.16
N GLY A 56 -15.54 -3.22 -5.68
CA GLY A 56 -15.32 -2.50 -6.90
C GLY A 56 -14.16 -1.48 -6.81
N TRP A 57 -13.91 -0.85 -5.66
CA TRP A 57 -12.82 0.12 -5.53
C TRP A 57 -11.46 -0.54 -5.71
N ALA A 58 -11.22 -1.68 -5.04
CA ALA A 58 -9.98 -2.44 -5.20
C ALA A 58 -9.78 -2.87 -6.66
N SER A 59 -10.85 -3.35 -7.31
CA SER A 59 -10.84 -3.73 -8.73
C SER A 59 -10.48 -2.55 -9.63
N SER A 60 -11.06 -1.37 -9.38
CA SER A 60 -10.78 -0.14 -10.14
C SER A 60 -9.36 0.37 -9.93
N TRP A 61 -8.81 0.28 -8.71
CA TRP A 61 -7.40 0.62 -8.46
C TRP A 61 -6.45 -0.35 -9.16
N ARG A 62 -6.72 -1.66 -9.09
CA ARG A 62 -5.95 -2.66 -9.83
C ARG A 62 -5.97 -2.38 -11.33
N ALA A 63 -7.14 -2.09 -11.90
CA ALA A 63 -7.25 -1.75 -13.32
C ALA A 63 -6.42 -0.49 -13.65
N ALA A 64 -6.54 0.57 -12.85
CA ALA A 64 -5.79 1.81 -13.05
C ALA A 64 -4.27 1.58 -12.95
N LEU A 65 -3.80 0.75 -12.02
CA LEU A 65 -2.38 0.39 -11.88
C LEU A 65 -1.83 -0.20 -13.19
N PHE A 66 -2.46 -1.26 -13.69
CA PHE A 66 -1.99 -1.93 -14.90
C PHE A 66 -2.17 -1.08 -16.16
N GLN A 67 -3.21 -0.23 -16.21
CA GLN A 67 -3.36 0.75 -17.30
C GLN A 67 -2.22 1.79 -17.29
N LEU A 68 -1.88 2.37 -16.14
CA LEU A 68 -0.79 3.35 -16.05
C LEU A 68 0.58 2.71 -16.37
N LEU A 69 0.80 1.47 -15.95
CA LEU A 69 2.01 0.72 -16.32
C LEU A 69 2.09 0.48 -17.82
N ALA A 70 0.96 0.16 -18.47
CA ALA A 70 0.88 0.01 -19.93
C ALA A 70 1.05 1.36 -20.67
N ASP A 71 0.69 2.48 -20.04
CA ASP A 71 0.85 3.82 -20.62
C ASP A 71 2.30 4.31 -20.64
N VAL A 72 3.21 3.68 -19.88
CA VAL A 72 4.65 3.97 -19.96
C VAL A 72 5.13 3.66 -21.38
N PRO A 73 5.78 4.60 -22.09
CA PRO A 73 6.20 4.39 -23.48
C PRO A 73 7.15 3.18 -23.61
N PRO A 74 6.94 2.26 -24.57
CA PRO A 74 7.77 1.06 -24.73
C PRO A 74 9.27 1.33 -24.80
N ALA A 75 9.69 2.46 -25.38
CA ALA A 75 11.09 2.87 -25.47
C ALA A 75 11.76 3.11 -24.09
N HIS A 76 10.98 3.47 -23.06
CA HIS A 76 11.50 3.75 -21.72
C HIS A 76 11.40 2.56 -20.77
N ARG A 77 10.52 1.59 -21.05
CA ARG A 77 10.25 0.46 -20.16
C ARG A 77 11.50 -0.32 -19.75
N PRO A 78 12.45 -0.66 -20.65
CA PRO A 78 13.67 -1.37 -20.27
C PRO A 78 14.57 -0.59 -19.29
N SER A 79 14.39 0.73 -19.19
CA SER A 79 15.19 1.61 -18.32
C SER A 79 14.55 1.82 -16.95
N VAL A 80 13.29 1.42 -16.75
CA VAL A 80 12.60 1.55 -15.46
C VAL A 80 13.27 0.64 -14.42
N SER A 81 14.06 1.27 -13.57
CA SER A 81 14.89 0.59 -12.57
C SER A 81 14.18 0.46 -11.23
N SER A 82 13.19 1.30 -10.99
CA SER A 82 12.41 1.27 -9.76
C SER A 82 11.02 1.87 -9.87
N ILE A 83 10.11 1.35 -9.05
CA ILE A 83 8.73 1.82 -8.90
C ILE A 83 8.44 2.16 -7.44
N SER A 84 7.78 3.29 -7.20
CA SER A 84 7.18 3.65 -5.91
C SER A 84 5.73 4.08 -6.11
N ILE A 85 4.88 3.81 -5.12
CA ILE A 85 3.45 4.11 -5.15
C ILE A 85 3.07 4.80 -3.85
N ASP A 86 2.35 5.92 -3.94
CA ASP A 86 1.64 6.52 -2.81
C ASP A 86 0.13 6.36 -2.97
N GLY A 87 -0.60 6.54 -1.87
CA GLY A 87 -2.04 6.34 -1.81
C GLY A 87 -2.70 7.20 -0.75
N THR A 88 -4.02 7.19 -0.75
CA THR A 88 -4.83 7.97 0.20
C THR A 88 -4.63 7.49 1.65
N SER A 89 -4.38 8.45 2.55
CA SER A 89 -4.09 8.19 3.96
C SER A 89 -5.18 7.39 4.66
N ALA A 90 -4.81 6.38 5.45
CA ALA A 90 -5.71 5.48 6.17
C ALA A 90 -6.72 4.71 5.30
N THR A 91 -6.61 4.74 3.97
CA THR A 91 -7.33 3.76 3.15
C THR A 91 -6.68 2.40 3.37
N ALA A 92 -7.47 1.43 3.83
CA ALA A 92 -6.97 0.14 4.28
C ALA A 92 -7.82 -1.01 3.74
N LEU A 93 -7.17 -2.15 3.53
CA LEU A 93 -7.76 -3.40 3.10
C LEU A 93 -7.33 -4.48 4.08
N ILE A 94 -8.22 -5.43 4.35
CA ILE A 94 -7.86 -6.69 5.01
C ILE A 94 -7.79 -7.75 3.93
N VAL A 95 -6.64 -8.37 3.78
CA VAL A 95 -6.39 -9.35 2.73
C VAL A 95 -5.86 -10.65 3.31
N ASP A 96 -6.01 -11.74 2.57
CA ASP A 96 -5.30 -12.97 2.83
C ASP A 96 -3.80 -12.76 2.52
N SER A 97 -2.93 -13.09 3.47
CA SER A 97 -1.49 -12.83 3.37
C SER A 97 -0.76 -13.70 2.35
N GLU A 98 -1.36 -14.82 1.93
CA GLU A 98 -0.80 -15.74 0.93
C GLU A 98 -1.34 -15.43 -0.46
N THR A 99 -2.66 -15.28 -0.60
CA THR A 99 -3.33 -15.12 -1.89
C THR A 99 -3.54 -13.66 -2.29
N GLY A 100 -3.52 -12.74 -1.33
CA GLY A 100 -3.90 -11.34 -1.50
C GLY A 100 -5.38 -11.12 -1.76
N GLU A 101 -6.22 -12.15 -1.56
CA GLU A 101 -7.66 -12.05 -1.68
C GLU A 101 -8.22 -11.05 -0.67
N LEU A 102 -9.21 -10.25 -1.08
CA LEU A 102 -9.83 -9.26 -0.23
C LEU A 102 -10.80 -9.91 0.76
N LEU A 103 -10.46 -9.85 2.06
CA LEU A 103 -11.28 -10.36 3.16
C LEU A 103 -12.16 -9.26 3.79
N GLY A 104 -11.77 -8.00 3.62
CA GLY A 104 -12.50 -6.85 4.15
C GLY A 104 -12.05 -5.52 3.57
N GLY A 105 -13.00 -4.58 3.49
CA GLY A 105 -12.78 -3.28 2.88
C GLY A 105 -12.96 -3.29 1.34
N PRO A 106 -12.36 -2.33 0.61
CA PRO A 106 -11.51 -1.26 1.13
C PRO A 106 -12.28 -0.30 2.04
N PHE A 107 -11.67 0.08 3.16
CA PHE A 107 -12.16 1.12 4.04
C PHE A 107 -11.54 2.45 3.64
N LEU A 108 -12.34 3.38 3.12
CA LEU A 108 -11.82 4.59 2.48
C LEU A 108 -11.28 5.61 3.51
N TYR A 109 -10.36 6.48 3.08
CA TYR A 109 -9.70 7.50 3.92
C TYR A 109 -10.66 8.37 4.75
N ASN A 110 -11.86 8.63 4.24
CA ASN A 110 -12.89 9.47 4.85
C ASN A 110 -14.01 8.66 5.54
N GLU A 111 -13.96 7.33 5.48
CA GLU A 111 -14.91 6.46 6.18
C GLU A 111 -14.55 6.36 7.66
N GLY A 112 -15.54 6.62 8.52
CA GLY A 112 -15.39 6.64 9.96
C GLY A 112 -16.07 5.45 10.64
N PHE A 113 -15.41 4.92 11.67
CA PHE A 113 -15.85 3.78 12.49
C PHE A 113 -15.97 4.21 13.96
N PRO A 114 -16.99 5.04 14.30
CA PRO A 114 -17.13 5.60 15.63
C PRO A 114 -17.49 4.55 16.70
N ASP A 115 -18.02 3.40 16.31
CA ASP A 115 -18.28 2.23 17.14
C ASP A 115 -16.99 1.63 17.72
N ALA A 116 -15.90 1.66 16.97
CA ALA A 116 -14.59 1.16 17.39
C ALA A 116 -13.79 2.18 18.23
N LEU A 117 -14.14 3.47 18.18
CA LEU A 117 -13.36 4.53 18.81
C LEU A 117 -13.20 4.34 20.34
N PRO A 118 -14.24 4.01 21.13
CA PRO A 118 -14.07 3.80 22.57
C PRO A 118 -13.08 2.67 22.91
N ALA A 119 -13.07 1.60 22.11
CA ALA A 119 -12.12 0.50 22.28
C ALA A 119 -10.68 0.96 21.98
N VAL A 120 -10.49 1.77 20.94
CA VAL A 120 -9.19 2.36 20.60
C VAL A 120 -8.70 3.31 21.70
N GLU A 121 -9.56 4.20 22.19
CA GLU A 121 -9.21 5.15 23.27
C GLU A 121 -8.90 4.46 24.60
N SER A 122 -9.45 3.26 24.84
CA SER A 122 -9.16 2.49 26.05
C SER A 122 -7.75 1.90 26.11
N VAL A 123 -7.08 1.79 24.95
CA VAL A 123 -5.73 1.17 24.85
C VAL A 123 -4.66 2.16 24.40
N ALA A 124 -5.01 3.12 23.54
CA ALA A 124 -4.06 4.10 23.02
C ALA A 124 -3.80 5.22 24.05
N PRO A 125 -2.61 5.86 24.03
CA PRO A 125 -2.35 7.06 24.82
C PRO A 125 -3.38 8.16 24.53
N ALA A 126 -3.67 8.99 25.54
CA ALA A 126 -4.57 10.12 25.38
C ALA A 126 -4.12 11.04 24.24
N ASN A 127 -5.08 11.47 23.39
CA ASN A 127 -4.85 12.30 22.22
C ASN A 127 -3.90 11.72 21.16
N HIS A 128 -3.64 10.40 21.18
CA HIS A 128 -2.85 9.75 20.12
C HIS A 128 -3.54 9.89 18.76
N THR A 129 -2.76 9.95 17.67
CA THR A 129 -3.30 10.13 16.29
C THR A 129 -4.28 9.03 15.84
N VAL A 130 -4.33 7.90 16.54
CA VAL A 130 -5.25 6.79 16.26
C VAL A 130 -6.63 7.00 16.89
N CYS A 131 -6.77 7.90 17.87
CA CYS A 131 -8.01 8.27 18.53
C CYS A 131 -8.85 9.20 17.64
N SER A 132 -9.20 8.69 16.45
CA SER A 132 -10.04 9.33 15.46
C SER A 132 -10.88 8.26 14.77
N PRO A 133 -12.18 8.47 14.51
CA PRO A 133 -13.03 7.48 13.84
C PRO A 133 -12.50 7.03 12.46
N THR A 134 -11.74 7.89 11.76
CA THR A 134 -11.22 7.58 10.41
C THR A 134 -9.83 6.94 10.42
N SER A 135 -9.26 6.70 11.60
CA SER A 135 -7.93 6.08 11.73
C SER A 135 -7.94 4.65 11.18
N THR A 136 -6.77 4.21 10.71
CA THR A 136 -6.59 2.81 10.30
C THR A 136 -6.85 1.86 11.47
N LEU A 137 -6.51 2.26 12.69
CA LEU A 137 -6.76 1.43 13.87
C LEU A 137 -8.24 1.23 14.15
N CYS A 138 -9.08 2.26 14.04
CA CYS A 138 -10.54 2.12 14.19
C CYS A 138 -11.12 1.17 13.12
N LYS A 139 -10.64 1.25 11.88
CA LYS A 139 -11.01 0.33 10.78
C LYS A 139 -10.66 -1.12 11.12
N LEU A 140 -9.43 -1.35 11.59
CA LEU A 140 -8.96 -2.68 11.99
C LEU A 140 -9.78 -3.25 13.16
N VAL A 141 -10.01 -2.44 14.20
CA VAL A 141 -10.76 -2.86 15.39
C VAL A 141 -12.22 -3.15 15.06
N SER A 142 -12.86 -2.32 14.25
CA SER A 142 -14.25 -2.55 13.80
C SER A 142 -14.37 -3.86 13.01
N TRP A 143 -13.50 -4.08 12.01
CA TRP A 143 -13.50 -5.34 11.24
C TRP A 143 -13.23 -6.56 12.13
N TRP A 144 -12.26 -6.45 13.03
CA TRP A 144 -11.92 -7.53 13.97
C TRP A 144 -13.09 -7.91 14.89
N ALA A 145 -13.83 -6.91 15.39
CA ALA A 145 -15.01 -7.16 16.21
C ALA A 145 -16.13 -7.83 15.40
N ALA A 146 -16.37 -7.36 14.17
CA ALA A 146 -17.37 -7.92 13.27
C ALA A 146 -17.04 -9.35 12.83
N SER A 147 -15.76 -9.73 12.74
CA SER A 147 -15.31 -11.08 12.43
C SER A 147 -15.34 -12.03 13.64
N GLY A 148 -15.91 -11.60 14.78
CA GLY A 148 -15.97 -12.39 16.02
C GLY A 148 -14.61 -12.65 16.66
N GLY A 149 -13.59 -11.83 16.35
CA GLY A 149 -12.21 -12.04 16.82
C GLY A 149 -11.52 -13.28 16.25
N ALA A 150 -12.19 -14.01 15.37
CA ALA A 150 -11.65 -15.14 14.63
C ALA A 150 -11.19 -14.65 13.25
N ALA A 151 -10.18 -13.77 13.21
CA ALA A 151 -9.51 -13.53 11.94
C ALA A 151 -8.90 -14.86 11.47
N ALA A 152 -9.17 -15.24 10.21
CA ALA A 152 -8.48 -16.34 9.56
C ALA A 152 -6.97 -16.17 9.80
N GLY A 153 -6.24 -17.25 10.09
CA GLY A 153 -4.83 -17.17 10.50
C GLY A 153 -3.92 -16.42 9.51
N ALA A 154 -4.38 -16.21 8.28
CA ALA A 154 -3.68 -15.50 7.21
C ALA A 154 -4.12 -14.04 7.00
N ALA A 155 -5.09 -13.48 7.73
CA ALA A 155 -5.56 -12.11 7.49
C ALA A 155 -4.50 -11.05 7.86
N VAL A 156 -4.19 -10.14 6.94
CA VAL A 156 -3.25 -9.03 7.14
C VAL A 156 -3.87 -7.72 6.67
N LEU A 157 -3.59 -6.65 7.40
CA LEU A 157 -3.93 -5.29 7.03
C LEU A 157 -2.89 -4.76 6.05
N MET A 158 -3.35 -4.21 4.94
CA MET A 158 -2.52 -3.46 3.98
C MET A 158 -3.15 -2.09 3.75
N HIS A 159 -2.36 -1.03 3.77
CA HIS A 159 -2.81 0.26 3.25
C HIS A 159 -2.94 0.19 1.73
N GLN A 160 -3.62 1.16 1.12
CA GLN A 160 -3.83 1.21 -0.33
C GLN A 160 -2.52 1.07 -1.12
N SER A 161 -1.49 1.85 -0.75
CA SER A 161 -0.15 1.80 -1.34
C SER A 161 0.53 0.45 -1.14
N ASP A 162 0.44 -0.11 0.07
CA ASP A 162 1.01 -1.43 0.41
C ASP A 162 0.41 -2.53 -0.48
N TRP A 163 -0.91 -2.54 -0.64
CA TRP A 163 -1.61 -3.53 -1.46
C TRP A 163 -1.29 -3.39 -2.95
N LEU A 164 -1.24 -2.16 -3.46
CA LEU A 164 -0.86 -1.90 -4.85
C LEU A 164 0.59 -2.31 -5.15
N LEU A 165 1.50 -2.05 -4.23
CA LEU A 165 2.88 -2.55 -4.32
C LEU A 165 2.91 -4.08 -4.23
N TRP A 166 2.12 -4.68 -3.35
CA TRP A 166 2.02 -6.12 -3.20
C TRP A 166 1.60 -6.81 -4.49
N LEU A 167 0.68 -6.23 -5.27
CA LEU A 167 0.32 -6.75 -6.61
C LEU A 167 1.53 -6.86 -7.55
N LEU A 168 2.55 -6.02 -7.36
CA LEU A 168 3.76 -5.98 -8.19
C LEU A 168 4.87 -6.90 -7.67
N HIS A 169 4.99 -7.08 -6.35
CA HIS A 169 6.11 -7.79 -5.73
C HIS A 169 5.77 -9.11 -5.01
N GLY A 170 4.51 -9.31 -4.64
CA GLY A 170 3.97 -10.57 -4.08
C GLY A 170 4.65 -11.06 -2.79
N ARG A 171 5.20 -10.18 -1.96
CA ARG A 171 5.84 -10.62 -0.71
C ARG A 171 4.76 -10.84 0.36
N PRO A 172 4.73 -11.99 1.05
CA PRO A 172 3.73 -12.27 2.06
C PRO A 172 3.92 -11.39 3.31
N GLY A 173 2.87 -11.28 4.12
CA GLY A 173 2.91 -10.63 5.44
C GLY A 173 2.80 -9.10 5.45
N GLY A 174 2.67 -8.47 4.27
CA GLY A 174 2.50 -7.03 4.14
C GLY A 174 3.78 -6.24 4.44
N VAL A 175 4.13 -5.31 3.54
CA VAL A 175 5.21 -4.35 3.77
C VAL A 175 4.61 -2.96 3.66
N SER A 176 4.77 -2.17 4.71
CA SER A 176 4.31 -0.80 4.77
C SER A 176 5.46 0.17 5.02
N ASP A 177 5.15 1.45 5.10
CA ASP A 177 6.07 2.52 5.39
C ASP A 177 5.65 3.34 6.61
N TYR A 178 6.58 4.14 7.13
CA TYR A 178 6.36 4.97 8.32
C TYR A 178 5.14 5.91 8.21
N ASN A 179 4.87 6.47 7.03
CA ASN A 179 3.79 7.43 6.83
C ASN A 179 2.44 6.71 6.80
N SER A 180 2.35 5.62 6.05
CA SER A 180 1.12 4.83 5.92
C SER A 180 0.74 4.20 7.26
N ALA A 181 1.71 3.61 7.97
CA ALA A 181 1.48 2.90 9.22
C ALA A 181 1.24 3.81 10.44
N LEU A 182 1.45 5.13 10.34
CA LEU A 182 1.26 6.07 11.45
C LEU A 182 -0.17 6.03 12.01
N LYS A 183 -1.18 5.99 11.13
CA LYS A 183 -2.61 5.98 11.54
C LYS A 183 -3.13 4.62 12.01
N VAL A 184 -2.32 3.56 11.92
CA VAL A 184 -2.61 2.30 12.64
C VAL A 184 -1.92 2.24 14.00
N GLY A 185 -1.02 3.17 14.29
CA GLY A 185 -0.34 3.31 15.57
C GLY A 185 1.13 2.92 15.56
N TYR A 186 1.75 2.76 14.39
CA TYR A 186 3.21 2.64 14.30
C TYR A 186 3.88 3.93 14.80
N ASP A 187 4.99 3.77 15.51
CA ASP A 187 5.81 4.89 16.00
C ASP A 187 7.12 4.95 15.18
N PRO A 188 7.27 5.93 14.27
CA PRO A 188 8.48 6.10 13.47
C PRO A 188 9.72 6.50 14.27
N GLU A 189 9.56 7.13 15.44
CA GLU A 189 10.68 7.49 16.32
C GLU A 189 11.24 6.25 17.02
N LEU A 190 10.34 5.39 17.50
CA LEU A 190 10.70 4.09 18.07
C LEU A 190 11.17 3.08 17.01
N GLY A 191 10.67 3.23 15.77
CA GLY A 191 10.87 2.26 14.70
C GLY A 191 10.12 0.95 14.93
N ALA A 192 9.00 0.98 15.66
CA ALA A 192 8.20 -0.20 16.00
C ALA A 192 6.74 0.14 16.29
N TYR A 193 5.90 -0.90 16.34
CA TYR A 193 4.59 -0.78 16.97
C TYR A 193 4.75 -0.75 18.50
N PRO A 194 4.09 0.19 19.19
CA PRO A 194 4.22 0.35 20.63
C PRO A 194 3.57 -0.80 21.43
N GLY A 195 3.97 -0.95 22.70
CA GLY A 195 3.52 -2.03 23.58
C GLY A 195 2.00 -2.13 23.76
N TRP A 196 1.32 -0.98 23.84
CA TRP A 196 -0.14 -0.92 24.00
C TRP A 196 -0.92 -1.47 22.79
N LEU A 197 -0.29 -1.45 21.61
CA LEU A 197 -0.85 -1.98 20.37
C LEU A 197 -0.50 -3.45 20.21
N THR A 198 0.76 -3.81 20.42
CA THR A 198 1.25 -5.21 20.29
C THR A 198 0.66 -6.16 21.33
N SER A 199 0.14 -5.65 22.45
CA SER A 199 -0.58 -6.46 23.43
C SER A 199 -2.00 -6.86 22.99
N GLN A 200 -2.51 -6.32 21.89
CA GLN A 200 -3.87 -6.55 21.42
C GLN A 200 -3.93 -7.75 20.47
N PRO A 201 -5.04 -8.52 20.45
CA PRO A 201 -5.12 -9.74 19.64
C PRO A 201 -5.11 -9.48 18.14
N TYR A 202 -5.62 -8.33 17.69
CA TYR A 202 -5.61 -7.90 16.28
C TYR A 202 -4.24 -7.42 15.80
N SER A 203 -3.26 -7.23 16.70
CA SER A 203 -1.90 -6.81 16.32
C SER A 203 -1.21 -7.78 15.37
N ARG A 204 -1.61 -9.05 15.36
CA ARG A 204 -1.14 -10.08 14.43
C ARG A 204 -1.44 -9.77 12.96
N MET A 205 -2.41 -8.90 12.71
CA MET A 205 -2.80 -8.49 11.35
C MET A 205 -1.99 -7.28 10.88
N LEU A 206 -1.20 -6.64 11.73
CA LEU A 206 -0.40 -5.48 11.32
C LEU A 206 0.65 -5.90 10.28
N PRO A 207 1.00 -5.03 9.30
CA PRO A 207 2.10 -5.29 8.40
C PRO A 207 3.36 -5.69 9.16
N ALA A 208 3.92 -6.86 8.86
CA ALA A 208 5.04 -7.42 9.60
C ALA A 208 6.33 -6.61 9.43
N ALA A 209 6.47 -5.94 8.28
CA ALA A 209 7.61 -5.08 7.99
C ALA A 209 7.15 -3.65 7.70
N VAL A 210 7.62 -2.70 8.51
CA VAL A 210 7.47 -1.26 8.25
C VAL A 210 8.84 -0.67 7.97
N ARG A 211 8.97 0.06 6.86
CA ARG A 211 10.26 0.57 6.37
C ARG A 211 10.23 2.09 6.17
N PRO A 212 11.40 2.75 6.06
CA PRO A 212 11.44 4.13 5.60
C PRO A 212 10.76 4.27 4.22
N PRO A 213 10.01 5.36 3.98
CA PRO A 213 9.49 5.66 2.65
C PRO A 213 10.60 5.62 1.60
N GLY A 214 10.32 5.03 0.43
CA GLY A 214 11.31 4.87 -0.64
C GLY A 214 12.33 3.74 -0.41
N ALA A 215 12.30 3.02 0.72
CA ALA A 215 13.16 1.86 0.88
C ALA A 215 12.84 0.74 -0.15
N PRO A 216 13.86 0.04 -0.68
CA PRO A 216 13.65 -1.14 -1.51
C PRO A 216 12.86 -2.22 -0.75
N VAL A 217 11.90 -2.88 -1.38
CA VAL A 217 11.09 -3.97 -0.81
C VAL A 217 11.51 -5.31 -1.42
N ALA A 218 11.42 -5.42 -2.74
CA ALA A 218 11.76 -6.62 -3.51
C ALA A 218 12.00 -6.27 -4.99
N ALA A 219 12.29 -7.28 -5.80
CA ALA A 219 12.15 -7.19 -7.25
C ALA A 219 10.66 -7.31 -7.66
N LEU A 220 10.34 -6.84 -8.86
CA LEU A 220 9.05 -7.15 -9.51
C LEU A 220 8.91 -8.66 -9.72
N ARG A 221 7.69 -9.18 -9.57
CA ARG A 221 7.38 -10.56 -9.96
C ARG A 221 7.60 -10.76 -11.45
N ASP A 222 8.02 -11.95 -11.85
CA ASP A 222 8.37 -12.25 -13.24
C ASP A 222 7.17 -12.18 -14.19
N ASP A 223 5.98 -12.53 -13.72
CA ASP A 223 4.73 -12.42 -14.49
C ASP A 223 4.35 -10.95 -14.74
N VAL A 224 4.53 -10.08 -13.75
CA VAL A 224 4.32 -8.63 -13.90
C VAL A 224 5.38 -8.01 -14.81
N ARG A 225 6.65 -8.42 -14.63
CA ARG A 225 7.76 -7.97 -15.46
C ARG A 225 7.49 -8.29 -16.92
N SER A 226 7.28 -9.57 -17.27
CA SER A 226 7.07 -10.02 -18.65
C SER A 226 5.85 -9.42 -19.36
N GLN A 227 4.83 -8.97 -18.62
CA GLN A 227 3.65 -8.33 -19.19
C GLN A 227 3.87 -6.85 -19.52
N ILE A 228 4.76 -6.17 -18.79
CA ILE A 228 4.92 -4.71 -18.85
C ILE A 228 6.28 -4.32 -19.44
N PHE A 229 7.37 -4.87 -18.92
CA PHE A 229 8.77 -4.48 -19.15
C PHE A 229 9.54 -5.52 -19.96
#